data_AF-A0A392MWA3-F1
#
_entry.id   AF-A0A392MWA3-F1
#
_cell.length_a   1.000
_cell.length_b   1.000
_cell.length_c   1.000
_cell.angle_alpha   90.00
_cell.angle_beta   90.00
_cell.angle_gamma   90.00
#
_symmetry.space_group_name_H-M   'P 1'
#
loop_
_entity.id
_entity.type
_entity.pdbx_description
1 polymer ?
#
loop_
_entity_poly.entity_id
_entity_poly.type
_entity_poly.pdbx_seq_one_letter_code
_entity_poly.pdbx_strand_id
1 'polypeptide(L)' 'MWKLKIAEGGEGLVSVNNFIGRQHWEFDPNAGTPQEHAQIERLRQQFTKNRFSIKQSADLFMRMQVTN' A
#
# COMPACT_ATOMS: atom_id res chain seq x y z
N MET A 1 7.17 -0.84 2.75
CA MET A 1 5.96 -1.60 2.34
C MET A 1 4.72 -0.93 2.90
N TRP A 2 3.56 -1.06 2.24
CA TRP A 2 2.30 -0.61 2.83
C TRP A 2 1.79 -1.69 3.77
N LYS A 3 1.36 -1.30 4.97
CA LYS A 3 0.75 -2.16 5.98
C LYS A 3 -0.70 -1.75 6.19
N LEU A 4 -1.58 -2.73 6.25
CA LEU A 4 -2.96 -2.50 6.63
C LEU A 4 -3.00 -2.21 8.13
N LYS A 5 -3.61 -1.09 8.48
CA LYS A 5 -3.86 -0.66 9.85
C LYS A 5 -5.35 -0.53 10.07
N ILE A 6 -5.78 -0.98 11.23
CA ILE A 6 -7.16 -0.87 11.68
C ILE A 6 -7.14 0.14 12.82
N ALA A 7 -7.90 1.22 12.67
CA ALA A 7 -7.98 2.25 13.68
C ALA A 7 -8.70 1.72 14.94
N GLU A 8 -8.14 2.05 16.10
CA GLU A 8 -8.65 1.66 17.42
C GLU A 8 -9.42 2.79 18.12
N GLY A 9 -9.61 3.93 17.42
CA GLY A 9 -10.16 5.15 17.98
C GLY A 9 -9.10 6.01 18.70
N GLY A 10 -9.55 6.98 19.50
CA GLY A 10 -8.67 7.92 20.18
C GLY A 10 -9.38 9.15 20.73
N GLU A 11 -8.70 9.86 21.62
CA GLU A 11 -9.19 11.09 22.22
C GLU A 11 -9.33 12.19 21.16
N GLY A 12 -10.45 12.94 21.20
CA GLY A 12 -10.72 14.03 20.24
C GLY A 12 -11.19 13.58 18.85
N LEU A 13 -11.37 12.28 18.60
CA LEU A 13 -11.95 11.77 17.36
C LEU A 13 -13.49 11.81 17.39
N VAL A 14 -14.11 12.35 16.33
CA VAL A 14 -15.58 12.47 16.24
C VAL A 14 -16.10 11.72 15.00
N SER A 15 -16.79 10.61 15.24
CA SER A 15 -17.66 9.91 14.28
C SER A 15 -18.74 9.14 15.05
N VAL A 16 -19.66 8.46 14.35
CA VAL A 16 -20.67 7.60 15.00
C VAL A 16 -20.05 6.49 15.86
N ASN A 17 -18.81 6.08 15.58
CA ASN A 17 -18.12 4.98 16.25
C ASN A 17 -16.65 5.31 16.62
N ASN A 18 -16.29 6.59 16.73
CA ASN A 18 -14.91 7.05 16.99
C ASN A 18 -13.86 6.48 16.02
N PHE A 19 -14.26 6.21 14.77
CA PHE A 19 -13.46 5.58 13.71
C PHE A 19 -12.92 4.18 14.01
N ILE A 20 -13.42 3.50 15.05
CA ILE A 20 -13.04 2.13 15.36
C ILE A 20 -13.33 1.22 14.16
N GLY A 21 -12.37 0.37 13.81
CA GLY A 21 -12.49 -0.58 12.71
C GLY A 21 -12.21 0.01 11.32
N ARG A 22 -11.90 1.31 11.21
CA ARG A 22 -11.53 1.92 9.93
C ARG A 22 -10.21 1.34 9.43
N GLN A 23 -10.22 0.80 8.22
CA GLN A 23 -9.04 0.30 7.54
C GLN A 23 -8.33 1.42 6.77
N HIS A 24 -7.03 1.54 6.96
CA HIS A 24 -6.17 2.44 6.17
C HIS A 24 -4.80 1.81 5.94
N TRP A 25 -4.11 2.26 4.90
CA TRP A 25 -2.77 1.80 4.58
C TRP A 25 -1.75 2.81 5.08
N GLU A 26 -0.77 2.34 5.85
CA GLU A 26 0.38 3.14 6.28
C GLU A 26 1.64 2.63 5.60
N PHE A 27 2.48 3.57 5.14
CA PHE A 27 3.76 3.22 4.57
C PHE A 27 4.81 3.03 5.67
N ASP A 28 5.38 1.82 5.75
CA ASP A 28 6.49 1.49 6.64
C ASP A 28 7.78 1.31 5.81
N PRO A 29 8.79 2.19 5.96
CA PRO A 29 10.04 2.10 5.19
C PRO A 29 10.89 0.88 5.56
N ASN A 30 10.74 0.34 6.78
CA ASN A 30 11.54 -0.77 7.30
C ASN A 30 10.86 -2.13 7.11
N ALA A 31 9.60 -2.15 6.65
CA ALA A 31 8.88 -3.37 6.38
C ALA A 31 9.28 -4.01 5.05
N GLY A 32 9.17 -5.34 5.00
CA GLY A 32 9.45 -6.16 3.81
C GLY A 32 10.88 -6.69 3.77
N THR A 33 11.08 -7.71 2.95
CA THR A 33 12.36 -8.34 2.69
C THR A 33 13.12 -7.62 1.56
N PRO A 34 14.45 -7.73 1.50
CA PRO A 34 15.23 -7.20 0.38
C PRO A 34 14.73 -7.69 -1.00
N GLN A 35 14.23 -8.92 -1.06
CA GLN A 35 13.67 -9.53 -2.28
C GLN A 35 12.37 -8.84 -2.70
N GLU A 36 11.47 -8.56 -1.77
CA GLU A 36 10.25 -7.79 -2.04
C GLU A 36 10.57 -6.37 -2.48
N HIS A 37 11.56 -5.72 -1.85
CA HIS A 37 12.02 -4.39 -2.25
C HIS A 37 12.56 -4.39 -3.68
N ALA A 38 13.39 -5.38 -4.04
CA ALA A 38 13.89 -5.53 -5.40
C ALA A 38 12.78 -5.79 -6.42
N GLN A 39 11.77 -6.57 -6.05
CA GLN A 39 10.60 -6.82 -6.89
C GLN A 39 9.79 -5.55 -7.15
N ILE A 40 9.55 -4.76 -6.10
CA ILE A 40 8.86 -3.47 -6.18
C ILE A 40 9.61 -2.52 -7.11
N GLU A 41 10.92 -2.41 -6.96
CA GLU A 41 11.71 -1.50 -7.78
C GLU A 41 11.65 -1.88 -9.26
N ARG A 42 11.72 -3.18 -9.57
CA ARG A 42 11.52 -3.69 -10.93
C ARG A 42 10.15 -3.28 -11.49
N LEU A 43 9.08 -3.44 -10.71
CA LEU A 43 7.73 -3.05 -11.12
C LEU A 43 7.59 -1.55 -11.34
N ARG A 44 8.20 -0.71 -10.48
CA ARG A 44 8.24 0.76 -10.65
C ARG A 44 8.93 1.17 -11.94
N GLN A 45 10.05 0.53 -12.27
CA GLN A 45 10.77 0.78 -13.50
C GLN A 45 9.95 0.36 -14.72
N GLN A 46 9.31 -0.82 -14.68
CA GLN A 46 8.46 -1.30 -15.76
C GLN A 46 7.25 -0.38 -15.98
N PHE A 47 6.59 0.07 -14.92
CA PHE A 47 5.52 1.07 -15.01
C PHE A 47 6.04 2.35 -15.65
N THR A 48 7.15 2.90 -15.16
CA THR A 48 7.73 4.16 -15.67
C THR A 48 8.03 4.09 -17.17
N LYS A 49 8.57 2.97 -17.64
CA LYS A 49 8.85 2.73 -19.07
C LYS A 49 7.58 2.65 -19.93
N ASN A 50 6.51 2.05 -19.40
CA ASN A 50 5.32 1.73 -20.18
C ASN A 50 4.12 2.67 -19.95
N ARG A 51 4.18 3.61 -18.99
CA ARG A 51 3.05 4.43 -18.55
C ARG A 51 2.34 5.25 -19.64
N PHE A 52 3.00 5.50 -20.77
CA PHE A 52 2.42 6.22 -21.91
C PHE A 52 1.92 5.29 -23.03
N SER A 53 2.39 4.04 -23.05
CA SER A 53 2.04 3.02 -24.06
C SER A 53 0.97 2.06 -23.56
N ILE A 54 0.93 1.81 -22.24
CA ILE A 54 -0.03 0.93 -21.58
C ILE A 54 -0.85 1.77 -20.61
N LYS A 55 -2.14 1.95 -20.93
CA LYS A 55 -3.08 2.77 -20.12
C LYS A 55 -3.78 2.01 -19.01
N GLN A 56 -3.58 0.69 -18.92
CA GLN A 56 -4.18 -0.16 -17.88
C GLN A 56 -3.57 0.17 -16.51
N SER A 57 -4.36 0.00 -15.45
CA SER A 57 -3.99 0.37 -14.09
C SER A 57 -2.72 -0.35 -13.62
N ALA A 58 -1.87 0.36 -12.89
CA ALA A 58 -0.62 -0.14 -12.32
C ALA A 58 -0.87 -1.00 -11.06
N ASP A 59 -1.82 -1.92 -11.13
CA ASP A 59 -2.30 -2.66 -9.97
C ASP A 59 -1.39 -3.81 -9.55
N LEU A 60 -0.37 -4.15 -10.35
CA LEU A 60 0.68 -5.10 -9.99
C LEU A 60 1.35 -4.79 -8.65
N PHE A 61 1.57 -3.52 -8.35
CA PHE A 61 2.13 -3.10 -7.06
C PHE A 61 1.18 -3.39 -5.90
N MET A 62 -0.11 -3.11 -6.07
CA MET A 62 -1.15 -3.44 -5.09
C MET A 62 -1.32 -4.95 -4.90
N ARG A 63 -1.37 -5.72 -5.99
CA ARG A 63 -1.52 -7.19 -5.95
C ARG A 63 -0.37 -7.84 -5.20
N MET A 64 0.86 -7.39 -5.44
CA MET A 64 2.03 -7.91 -4.72
C MET A 64 1.92 -7.70 -3.20
N GLN A 65 1.30 -6.62 -2.75
CA GLN A 65 1.20 -6.30 -1.32
C GLN A 65 -0.01 -6.93 -0.61
N VAL A 66 -1.08 -7.26 -1.34
CA VAL A 66 -2.29 -7.86 -0.75
C VAL A 66 -2.23 -9.39 -0.71
N THR A 67 -1.33 -10.02 -1.48
CA THR A 67 -1.23 -11.49 -1.59
C THR A 67 -0.28 -12.12 -0.56
N ASN A 68 0.46 -11.30 0.22
CA ASN A 68 1.37 -11.74 1.29
C ASN A 68 0.81 -11.44 2.68
#